data_AF-A0A7I7XQB1-F1
#
_entry.id   AF-A0A7I7XQB1-F1
#
_cell.length_a   1.000
_cell.length_b   1.000
_cell.length_c   1.000
_cell.angle_alpha   90.00
_cell.angle_beta   90.00
_cell.angle_gamma   90.00
#
_symmetry.space_group_name_H-M   'P 1'
#
loop_
_entity.id
_entity.type
_entity.pdbx_description
1 polymer ?
#
loop_
_entity_poly.entity_id
_entity_poly.type
_entity_poly.pdbx_seq_one_letter_code
_entity_poly.pdbx_strand_id
1 'polypeptide(L)'
;MTSIIRYELRSLDSLPWPHGLGKSEYRRLERRLVALLGSGCLTPAVHKRAFETNIDYKNVVLEELGARAWSRDVIDVAAGAATLAGAAPLLGVDLIDDEQWWAWVREQPIADPFVRGWLISPPDITGGYLDARHRITYLRFMCGPAFSVLVRYQR
;
A
#
# COMPACT_ATOMS: atom_id res chain seq x y z
N MET A 1 -9.76 -1.09 -26.38
CA MET A 1 -8.84 -0.11 -25.77
C MET A 1 -7.79 -0.89 -25.03
N THR A 2 -6.51 -0.76 -25.39
CA THR A 2 -5.42 -1.41 -24.67
C THR A 2 -5.18 -0.62 -23.39
N SER A 3 -5.30 -1.27 -22.23
CA SER A 3 -5.03 -0.59 -20.97
C SER A 3 -3.53 -0.41 -20.79
N ILE A 4 -3.15 0.71 -20.20
CA ILE A 4 -1.73 1.05 -19.97
C ILE A 4 -1.44 0.87 -18.49
N ILE A 5 -0.39 0.12 -18.17
CA ILE A 5 0.07 -0.10 -16.80
C ILE A 5 1.30 0.77 -16.55
N ARG A 6 1.41 1.31 -15.33
CA ARG A 6 2.56 2.09 -14.92
C ARG A 6 2.94 1.78 -13.48
N TYR A 7 4.24 1.73 -13.27
CA TYR A 7 4.87 1.59 -11.96
C TYR A 7 5.49 2.92 -11.58
N GLU A 8 5.19 3.44 -10.40
CA GLU A 8 5.69 4.73 -9.92
C GLU A 8 6.11 4.67 -8.46
N LEU A 9 7.08 5.51 -8.12
CA LEU A 9 7.37 5.86 -6.73
C LEU A 9 6.47 7.04 -6.34
N ARG A 10 5.70 6.87 -5.27
CA ARG A 10 4.79 7.89 -4.77
C ARG A 10 4.92 8.05 -3.26
N SER A 11 4.87 9.29 -2.80
CA SER A 11 4.80 9.60 -1.37
C SER A 11 3.47 9.13 -0.79
N LEU A 12 3.48 8.69 0.48
CA LEU A 12 2.28 8.19 1.13
C LEU A 12 1.13 9.21 1.12
N ASP A 13 1.40 10.50 1.30
CA ASP A 13 0.37 11.56 1.26
C ASP A 13 -0.34 11.72 -0.10
N SER A 14 0.33 11.38 -1.20
CA SER A 14 -0.20 11.45 -2.56
C SER A 14 -1.09 10.24 -2.92
N LEU A 15 -1.02 9.16 -2.14
CA LEU A 15 -1.79 7.96 -2.41
C LEU A 15 -3.27 8.15 -2.02
N PRO A 16 -4.21 7.44 -2.67
CA PRO A 16 -5.61 7.48 -2.28
C PRO A 16 -5.81 6.99 -0.83
N TRP A 17 -6.99 7.27 -0.28
CA TRP A 17 -7.44 6.64 0.97
C TRP A 17 -8.30 5.43 0.66
N PRO A 18 -8.26 4.36 1.47
CA PRO A 18 -8.99 3.14 1.19
C PRO A 18 -10.49 3.28 1.44
N HIS A 19 -11.28 2.54 0.67
CA HIS A 19 -12.72 2.32 0.88
C HIS A 19 -12.95 1.33 2.02
N GLY A 20 -12.45 1.64 3.22
CA GLY A 20 -12.47 0.74 4.35
C GLY A 20 -11.23 -0.13 4.46
N LEU A 21 -11.00 -0.64 5.68
CA LEU A 21 -9.97 -1.63 5.98
C LEU A 21 -10.57 -3.02 6.26
N GLY A 22 -11.82 -3.23 5.88
CA GLY A 22 -12.49 -4.53 5.98
C GLY A 22 -11.94 -5.53 4.96
N LYS A 23 -11.56 -6.72 5.41
CA LYS A 23 -11.26 -7.90 4.59
C LYS A 23 -11.48 -9.12 5.49
N SER A 24 -11.83 -10.28 4.91
CA SER A 24 -12.16 -11.51 5.65
C SER A 24 -11.12 -11.92 6.69
N GLU A 25 -9.85 -11.55 6.48
CA GLU A 25 -8.67 -11.84 7.30
C GLU A 25 -8.46 -10.81 8.45
N TYR A 26 -9.19 -9.69 8.40
CA TYR A 26 -9.08 -8.53 9.28
C TYR A 26 -10.43 -8.19 9.97
N ARG A 27 -11.26 -9.21 10.28
CA ARG A 27 -12.60 -9.01 10.87
C ARG A 27 -12.60 -8.20 12.16
N ARG A 28 -11.59 -8.36 13.02
CA ARG A 28 -11.51 -7.62 14.29
C ARG A 28 -11.25 -6.14 14.05
N LEU A 29 -10.29 -5.80 13.18
CA LEU A 29 -10.05 -4.44 12.69
C LEU A 29 -11.33 -3.86 12.07
N GLU A 30 -11.97 -4.58 11.16
CA GLU A 30 -13.20 -4.15 10.50
C GLU A 30 -14.30 -3.81 11.51
N ARG A 31 -14.62 -4.73 12.43
CA ARG A 31 -15.66 -4.49 13.44
C ARG A 31 -15.37 -3.28 14.31
N ARG A 32 -14.11 -3.10 14.73
CA ARG A 32 -13.71 -1.96 15.57
C ARG A 32 -13.81 -0.65 14.80
N LEU A 33 -13.42 -0.64 13.53
CA LEU A 33 -13.56 0.55 12.68
C LEU A 33 -15.01 0.87 12.35
N VAL A 34 -15.86 -0.13 12.13
CA VAL A 34 -17.31 0.08 11.94
C VAL A 34 -17.94 0.67 13.21
N ALA A 35 -17.57 0.17 14.39
CA ALA A 35 -18.04 0.74 15.65
C ALA A 35 -17.58 2.19 15.85
N LEU A 36 -16.36 2.52 15.42
CA LEU A 36 -15.78 3.85 15.58
C LEU A 36 -16.26 4.87 14.53
N LEU A 37 -16.39 4.47 13.27
CA LEU A 37 -16.66 5.36 12.13
C LEU A 37 -18.13 5.31 11.68
N GLY A 38 -18.90 4.35 12.18
CA GLY A 38 -20.31 4.15 11.82
C GLY A 38 -20.51 3.92 10.32
N SER A 39 -21.54 4.53 9.76
CA SER A 39 -21.89 4.44 8.34
C SER A 39 -20.81 4.95 7.39
N GLY A 40 -19.86 5.75 7.89
CA GLY A 40 -18.72 6.27 7.12
C GLY A 40 -17.56 5.29 6.95
N CYS A 41 -17.62 4.08 7.51
CA CYS A 41 -16.50 3.14 7.55
C CYS A 41 -16.04 2.62 6.16
N LEU A 42 -16.80 2.86 5.09
CA LEU A 42 -16.40 2.53 3.71
C LEU A 42 -16.02 3.77 2.89
N THR A 43 -15.99 4.96 3.52
CA THR A 43 -15.77 6.24 2.86
C THR A 43 -14.30 6.68 2.99
N PRO A 44 -13.54 6.84 1.89
CA PRO A 44 -12.14 7.26 1.94
C PRO A 44 -11.89 8.57 2.71
N ALA A 45 -12.77 9.56 2.54
CA ALA A 45 -12.65 10.85 3.22
C ALA A 45 -12.78 10.72 4.75
N VAL A 46 -13.58 9.76 5.23
CA VAL A 46 -13.73 9.49 6.68
C VAL A 46 -12.45 8.86 7.24
N HIS A 47 -11.83 7.94 6.50
CA HIS A 47 -10.53 7.37 6.89
C HIS A 47 -9.43 8.42 6.94
N LYS A 48 -9.37 9.33 5.94
CA LYS A 48 -8.42 10.45 5.94
C LYS A 48 -8.59 11.32 7.18
N ARG A 49 -9.82 11.79 7.42
CA ARG A 49 -10.13 12.64 8.57
C ARG A 49 -9.80 11.93 9.89
N ALA A 50 -10.15 10.65 10.02
CA ALA A 50 -9.89 9.89 11.24
C ALA A 50 -8.38 9.69 11.48
N PHE A 51 -7.58 9.47 10.43
CA PHE A 51 -6.12 9.43 10.54
C PHE A 51 -5.56 10.75 11.09
N GLU A 52 -6.07 11.89 10.61
CA GLU A 52 -5.58 13.22 10.98
C GLU A 52 -6.01 13.63 12.40
N THR A 53 -7.19 13.22 12.86
CA THR A 53 -7.81 13.82 14.06
C THR A 53 -8.22 12.84 15.16
N ASN A 54 -8.21 11.53 14.92
CA ASN A 54 -8.80 10.56 15.85
C ASN A 54 -7.76 9.58 16.43
N ILE A 55 -7.48 9.74 17.73
CA ILE A 55 -6.52 8.90 18.44
C ILE A 55 -6.98 7.45 18.58
N ASP A 56 -8.28 7.20 18.74
CA ASP A 56 -8.82 5.84 18.83
C ASP A 56 -8.69 5.11 17.51
N TYR A 57 -8.86 5.83 16.39
CA TYR A 57 -8.65 5.27 15.06
C TYR A 57 -7.18 4.83 14.90
N LYS A 58 -6.23 5.67 15.31
CA LYS A 58 -4.80 5.32 15.35
C LYS A 58 -4.56 4.08 16.21
N ASN A 59 -5.08 4.05 17.43
CA ASN A 59 -4.89 2.93 18.36
C ASN A 59 -5.43 1.61 17.80
N VAL A 60 -6.64 1.62 17.24
CA VAL A 60 -7.25 0.45 16.61
C VAL A 60 -6.39 -0.06 15.44
N VAL A 61 -5.96 0.84 14.55
CA VAL A 61 -5.15 0.45 13.39
C VAL A 61 -3.81 -0.12 13.82
N LEU A 62 -3.10 0.57 14.73
CA LEU A 62 -1.77 0.14 15.17
C LEU A 62 -1.81 -1.16 15.98
N GLU A 63 -2.82 -1.37 16.83
CA GLU A 63 -2.96 -2.62 17.58
C GLU A 63 -3.23 -3.80 16.63
N GLU A 64 -4.21 -3.67 15.74
CA GLU A 64 -4.66 -4.79 14.91
C GLU A 64 -3.72 -5.10 13.74
N LEU A 65 -3.08 -4.08 13.16
CA LEU A 65 -2.10 -4.26 12.08
C LEU A 65 -0.70 -4.50 12.62
N GLY A 66 -0.32 -3.88 13.74
CA GLY A 66 0.96 -4.11 14.41
C GLY A 66 1.13 -5.56 14.89
N ALA A 67 0.04 -6.25 15.21
CA ALA A 67 0.07 -7.67 15.58
C ALA A 67 0.33 -8.64 14.40
N ARG A 68 0.42 -8.16 13.16
CA ARG A 68 0.61 -9.02 11.99
C ARG A 68 2.08 -9.37 11.78
N ALA A 69 2.35 -10.58 11.30
CA ALA A 69 3.73 -11.01 11.07
C ALA A 69 4.50 -10.06 10.14
N TRP A 70 3.85 -9.57 9.08
CA TRP A 70 4.44 -8.65 8.12
C TRP A 70 4.74 -7.25 8.69
N SER A 71 4.12 -6.83 9.81
CA SER A 71 4.26 -5.46 10.33
C SER A 71 5.67 -5.14 10.80
N ARG A 72 6.44 -6.17 11.19
CA ARG A 72 7.80 -6.05 11.71
C ARG A 72 8.76 -5.46 10.70
N ASP A 73 8.66 -5.94 9.45
CA ASP A 73 9.65 -5.64 8.42
C ASP A 73 9.06 -4.78 7.29
N VAL A 74 7.77 -4.44 7.34
CA VAL A 74 7.05 -3.75 6.25
C VAL A 74 7.68 -2.42 5.83
N ILE A 75 8.28 -1.69 6.78
CA ILE A 75 8.93 -0.41 6.51
C ILE A 75 10.18 -0.64 5.67
N ASP A 76 11.05 -1.56 6.11
CA ASP A 76 12.30 -1.91 5.43
C ASP A 76 12.03 -2.57 4.08
N VAL A 77 11.02 -3.44 4.02
CA VAL A 77 10.59 -4.08 2.76
C VAL A 77 10.10 -3.04 1.75
N ALA A 78 9.24 -2.11 2.18
CA ALA A 78 8.73 -1.06 1.29
C ALA A 78 9.84 -0.10 0.84
N ALA A 79 10.76 0.28 1.74
CA ALA A 79 11.91 1.13 1.43
C ALA A 79 12.90 0.44 0.48
N GLY A 80 13.19 -0.85 0.72
CA GLY A 80 14.06 -1.65 -0.13
C GLY A 80 13.47 -1.82 -1.54
N ALA A 81 12.18 -2.11 -1.63
CA ALA A 81 11.48 -2.19 -2.91
C ALA A 81 11.47 -0.84 -3.65
N ALA A 82 11.21 0.26 -2.95
CA ALA A 82 11.26 1.60 -3.54
C ALA A 82 12.66 1.96 -4.05
N THR A 83 13.70 1.62 -3.28
CA THR A 83 15.11 1.86 -3.66
C THR A 83 15.48 1.11 -4.94
N LEU A 84 15.15 -0.19 -5.01
CA LEU A 84 15.42 -1.01 -6.20
C LEU A 84 14.63 -0.54 -7.41
N ALA A 85 13.34 -0.24 -7.23
CA ALA A 85 12.49 0.27 -8.29
C ALA A 85 12.98 1.63 -8.83
N GLY A 86 13.61 2.46 -7.99
CA GLY A 86 14.24 3.72 -8.39
C GLY A 86 15.35 3.57 -9.44
N ALA A 87 15.97 2.40 -9.53
CA ALA A 87 16.97 2.07 -10.55
C ALA A 87 16.38 1.38 -11.79
N ALA A 88 15.08 1.07 -11.80
CA ALA A 88 14.45 0.36 -12.91
C ALA A 88 14.30 1.29 -14.12
N PRO A 89 14.76 0.87 -15.32
CA PRO A 89 14.56 1.66 -16.55
C PRO A 89 13.08 1.74 -16.97
N LEU A 90 12.23 0.88 -16.39
CA LEU A 90 10.79 0.81 -16.64
C LEU A 90 9.98 1.70 -15.71
N LEU A 91 10.60 2.31 -14.69
CA LEU A 91 9.88 3.15 -13.73
C LEU A 91 9.32 4.39 -14.44
N GLY A 92 8.02 4.63 -14.29
CA GLY A 92 7.33 5.75 -14.96
C GLY A 92 7.18 5.56 -16.47
N VAL A 93 7.44 4.38 -17.01
CA VAL A 93 7.19 4.05 -18.42
C VAL A 93 5.79 3.44 -18.54
N ASP A 94 5.11 3.76 -19.64
CA ASP A 94 3.82 3.16 -19.99
C ASP A 94 4.06 1.74 -20.54
N LEU A 95 3.54 0.73 -19.85
CA LEU A 95 3.66 -0.69 -20.19
C LEU A 95 2.32 -1.23 -20.70
N ILE A 96 2.37 -2.21 -21.59
CA ILE A 96 1.17 -2.87 -22.15
C ILE A 96 0.69 -4.00 -21.23
N ASP A 97 1.61 -4.59 -20.47
CA ASP A 97 1.35 -5.65 -19.48
C ASP A 97 2.38 -5.57 -18.33
N ASP A 98 2.15 -6.37 -17.30
CA ASP A 98 3.07 -6.50 -16.16
C ASP A 98 4.30 -7.35 -16.46
N GLU A 99 4.33 -8.13 -17.56
CA GLU A 99 5.39 -9.10 -17.83
C GLU A 99 6.73 -8.41 -18.02
N GLN A 100 6.75 -7.22 -18.64
CA GLN A 100 7.98 -6.43 -18.78
C GLN A 100 8.58 -6.07 -17.41
N TRP A 101 7.73 -5.66 -16.47
CA TRP A 101 8.15 -5.34 -15.12
C TRP A 101 8.63 -6.61 -14.38
N TRP A 102 7.86 -7.69 -14.45
CA TRP A 102 8.22 -8.95 -13.81
C TRP A 102 9.51 -9.56 -14.37
N ALA A 103 9.74 -9.45 -15.68
CA ALA A 103 10.98 -9.86 -16.31
C ALA A 103 12.17 -9.07 -15.73
N TRP A 104 12.05 -7.75 -15.60
CA TRP A 104 13.09 -6.95 -14.95
C TRP A 104 13.32 -7.37 -13.49
N VAL A 105 12.25 -7.60 -12.71
CA VAL A 105 12.36 -8.03 -11.30
C VAL A 105 13.05 -9.40 -11.18
N ARG A 106 12.81 -10.33 -12.11
CA ARG A 106 13.43 -11.67 -12.11
C ARG A 106 14.94 -11.60 -12.20
N GLU A 107 15.48 -10.66 -12.99
CA GLU A 107 16.92 -10.46 -13.19
C GLU A 107 17.62 -9.76 -12.01
N GLN A 108 16.87 -9.19 -11.06
CA GLN A 108 17.47 -8.50 -9.93
C GLN A 108 17.98 -9.49 -8.86
N PRO A 109 19.19 -9.29 -8.29
CA PRO A 109 19.76 -10.12 -7.24
C PRO A 109 19.14 -9.82 -5.87
N ILE A 110 17.81 -9.94 -5.77
CA ILE A 110 17.05 -9.65 -4.55
C ILE A 110 17.07 -10.89 -3.65
N ALA A 111 17.78 -10.77 -2.52
CA ALA A 111 17.87 -11.83 -1.51
C ALA A 111 16.63 -11.92 -0.61
N ASP A 112 16.01 -10.78 -0.29
CA ASP A 112 14.81 -10.73 0.56
C ASP A 112 13.54 -11.07 -0.26
N PRO A 113 12.86 -12.19 0.05
CA PRO A 113 11.65 -12.59 -0.66
C PRO A 113 10.48 -11.62 -0.47
N PHE A 114 10.42 -10.86 0.63
CA PHE A 114 9.36 -9.88 0.87
C PHE A 114 9.57 -8.62 0.03
N VAL A 115 10.83 -8.17 -0.13
CA VAL A 115 11.17 -7.10 -1.08
C VAL A 115 10.81 -7.51 -2.51
N ARG A 116 11.18 -8.74 -2.89
CA ARG A 116 10.80 -9.30 -4.20
C ARG A 116 9.28 -9.35 -4.36
N GLY A 117 8.55 -9.81 -3.34
CA GLY A 117 7.10 -9.84 -3.34
C GLY A 117 6.46 -8.46 -3.49
N TRP A 118 7.00 -7.43 -2.84
CA TRP A 118 6.52 -6.05 -3.00
C TRP A 118 6.80 -5.51 -4.41
N LEU A 119 7.94 -5.85 -5.03
CA LEU A 119 8.23 -5.48 -6.41
C LEU A 119 7.30 -6.17 -7.41
N ILE A 120 6.96 -7.44 -7.20
CA ILE A 120 6.06 -8.20 -8.08
C ILE A 120 4.60 -7.75 -7.94
N SER A 121 4.18 -7.46 -6.70
CA SER A 121 2.80 -7.08 -6.38
C SER A 121 2.78 -5.86 -5.46
N PRO A 122 3.19 -4.69 -5.97
CA PRO A 122 3.07 -3.45 -5.21
C PRO A 122 1.59 -3.09 -5.02
N PRO A 123 1.28 -2.17 -4.09
CA PRO A 123 -0.05 -1.58 -3.99
C PRO A 123 -0.58 -1.13 -5.35
N ASP A 124 -1.69 -1.73 -5.78
CA ASP A 124 -2.42 -1.28 -6.95
C ASP A 124 -3.41 -0.18 -6.54
N ILE A 125 -3.22 1.00 -7.11
CA ILE A 125 -4.01 2.21 -6.81
C ILE A 125 -5.03 2.54 -7.92
N THR A 126 -5.27 1.62 -8.86
CA THR A 126 -6.26 1.78 -9.94
C THR A 126 -7.66 1.91 -9.37
N GLY A 127 -8.29 3.07 -9.55
CA GLY A 127 -9.63 3.33 -9.03
C GLY A 127 -9.74 3.27 -7.49
N GLY A 128 -8.61 3.33 -6.77
CA GLY A 128 -8.51 3.07 -5.33
C GLY A 128 -7.62 1.86 -5.03
N TYR A 129 -7.69 1.30 -3.83
CA TYR A 129 -6.88 0.12 -3.47
C TYR A 129 -7.58 -1.20 -3.76
N LEU A 130 -7.03 -1.95 -4.71
CA LEU A 130 -7.41 -3.36 -4.90
C LEU A 130 -6.77 -4.26 -3.84
N ASP A 131 -5.51 -4.00 -3.49
CA ASP A 131 -4.77 -4.70 -2.43
C ASP A 131 -3.86 -3.74 -1.63
N ALA A 132 -3.18 -4.25 -0.61
CA ALA A 132 -2.17 -3.58 0.21
C ALA A 132 -2.64 -2.36 1.03
N ARG A 133 -3.93 -2.02 1.00
CA ARG A 133 -4.52 -0.92 1.81
C ARG A 133 -4.17 -0.97 3.29
N HIS A 134 -4.08 -2.16 3.89
CA HIS A 134 -3.67 -2.34 5.29
C HIS A 134 -2.20 -1.96 5.49
N ARG A 135 -1.31 -2.48 4.65
CA ARG A 135 0.13 -2.17 4.68
C ARG A 135 0.35 -0.68 4.47
N ILE A 136 -0.31 -0.07 3.49
CA ILE A 136 -0.20 1.38 3.26
C ILE A 136 -0.74 2.19 4.44
N THR A 137 -1.92 1.84 4.99
CA THR A 137 -2.45 2.59 6.14
C THR A 137 -1.56 2.47 7.37
N TYR A 138 -0.97 1.29 7.59
CA TYR A 138 0.01 1.09 8.65
C TYR A 138 1.27 1.95 8.42
N LEU A 139 1.82 1.94 7.19
CA LEU A 139 2.96 2.79 6.82
C LEU A 139 2.66 4.28 7.03
N ARG A 140 1.44 4.77 6.77
CA ARG A 140 1.06 6.17 7.04
C ARG A 140 1.20 6.55 8.52
N PHE A 141 1.00 5.62 9.45
CA PHE A 141 1.15 5.88 10.89
C PHE A 141 2.59 5.70 11.38
N MET A 142 3.33 4.77 10.77
CA MET A 142 4.70 4.45 11.18
C MET A 142 5.74 5.35 10.51
N CYS A 143 5.42 5.89 9.34
CA CYS A 143 6.30 6.72 8.54
C CYS A 143 5.71 8.12 8.35
N GLY A 144 6.55 9.09 7.99
CA GLY A 144 6.09 10.42 7.61
C GLY A 144 5.39 10.47 6.24
N PRO A 145 4.66 11.55 5.92
CA PRO A 145 3.92 11.70 4.66
C PRO A 145 4.79 11.60 3.41
N ALA A 146 6.05 12.00 3.50
CA ALA A 146 7.03 11.97 2.41
C ALA A 146 7.65 10.60 2.15
N PHE A 147 7.36 9.58 2.97
CA PHE A 147 7.88 8.23 2.75
C PHE A 147 7.38 7.72 1.38
N SER A 148 8.30 7.26 0.54
CA SER A 148 8.00 6.85 -0.82
C SER A 148 7.82 5.35 -0.91
N VAL A 149 6.80 4.92 -1.65
CA VAL A 149 6.52 3.50 -1.91
C VAL A 149 6.34 3.28 -3.40
N LEU A 150 6.75 2.09 -3.86
CA LEU A 150 6.38 1.62 -5.19
C LEU A 150 4.87 1.33 -5.23
N VAL A 151 4.21 1.81 -6.28
CA VAL A 151 2.82 1.51 -6.61
C VAL A 151 2.69 1.10 -8.06
N ARG A 152 1.60 0.40 -8.38
CA ARG A 152 1.13 0.10 -9.74
C ARG A 152 -0.20 0.80 -9.96
N TYR A 153 -0.46 1.25 -11.18
CA TYR A 153 -1.82 1.59 -11.59
C TYR A 153 -2.02 1.37 -13.09
N GLN A 154 -3.28 1.25 -13.46
CA GLN A 154 -3.73 1.04 -14.83
C GLN A 154 -4.58 2.23 -15.27
N ARG A 155 -4.35 2.71 -16.49
CA ARG A 155 -5.09 3.77 -17.17
C ARG A 155 -5.87 3.22 -18.36
#